data_AF-A0A2N6NX79-F1
#
_entry.id   AF-A0A2N6NX79-F1
#
_cell.length_a   1.000
_cell.length_b   1.000
_cell.length_c   1.000
_cell.angle_alpha   90.00
_cell.angle_beta   90.00
_cell.angle_gamma   90.00
#
_symmetry.space_group_name_H-M   'P 1'
#
loop_
_entity.id
_entity.type
_entity.pdbx_description
1 polymer ?
#
loop_
_entity_poly.entity_id
_entity_poly.type
_entity_poly.pdbx_seq_one_letter_code
_entity_poly.pdbx_strand_id
1 'polypeptide(L)'
;MATKGNTLRDRQIASLKKILNLNETVDSSEGEEVHANGLLAPVAPILDADGNPIWKVLVFDDLGRDVISSVMRVSDLRSMGVTMHMYV
;
A
#
# COMPACT_ATOMS: atom_id res chain seq x y z
N MET A 1 1.68 -11.95 26.16
CA MET A 1 2.28 -10.85 25.37
C MET A 1 1.83 -11.02 23.93
N ALA A 2 1.02 -10.11 23.38
CA ALA A 2 0.62 -10.18 21.98
C ALA A 2 1.86 -9.95 21.10
N THR A 3 2.13 -10.87 20.18
CA THR A 3 3.23 -10.74 19.23
C THR A 3 2.95 -9.54 18.31
N LYS A 4 3.97 -8.71 18.08
CA LYS A 4 3.89 -7.37 17.47
C LYS A 4 3.40 -7.29 16.00
N GLY A 5 2.79 -8.34 15.44
CA GLY A 5 2.36 -8.38 14.04
C GLY A 5 1.16 -9.29 13.78
N ASN A 6 0.27 -9.45 14.77
CA ASN A 6 -0.88 -10.35 14.65
C ASN A 6 -2.21 -9.67 14.99
N THR A 7 -2.27 -8.34 14.92
CA THR A 7 -3.53 -7.62 15.17
C THR A 7 -4.47 -7.74 13.98
N LEU A 8 -5.77 -7.55 14.20
CA LEU A 8 -6.76 -7.48 13.12
C LEU A 8 -6.41 -6.38 12.11
N ARG A 9 -5.92 -5.24 12.60
CA ARG A 9 -5.48 -4.12 11.77
C ARG A 9 -4.32 -4.53 10.86
N ASP A 10 -3.32 -5.23 11.39
CA ASP A 10 -2.17 -5.67 10.58
C ASP A 10 -2.61 -6.62 9.47
N ARG A 11 -3.55 -7.54 9.79
CA ARG A 11 -4.14 -8.45 8.80
C ARG A 11 -4.92 -7.70 7.73
N GLN A 12 -5.71 -6.69 8.10
CA GLN A 12 -6.42 -5.84 7.14
C GLN A 12 -5.46 -5.10 6.23
N ILE A 13 -4.40 -4.49 6.78
CA ILE A 13 -3.38 -3.80 5.99
C ILE A 13 -2.69 -4.79 5.04
N ALA A 14 -2.35 -6.00 5.48
CA ALA A 14 -1.76 -7.02 4.62
C ALA A 14 -2.69 -7.42 3.46
N SER A 15 -3.98 -7.61 3.72
CA SER A 15 -4.97 -7.90 2.68
C SER A 15 -5.12 -6.73 1.69
N LEU A 16 -5.14 -5.49 2.17
CA LEU A 16 -5.21 -4.31 1.31
C LEU A 16 -3.96 -4.15 0.46
N LYS A 17 -2.76 -4.35 1.03
CA LYS A 17 -1.49 -4.35 0.28
C LYS A 17 -1.52 -5.37 -0.86
N LYS A 18 -2.03 -6.58 -0.60
CA LYS A 18 -2.20 -7.61 -1.63
C LYS A 18 -3.15 -7.15 -2.74
N ILE A 19 -4.33 -6.63 -2.40
CA ILE A 19 -5.31 -6.15 -3.39
C ILE A 19 -4.74 -5.01 -4.24
N LEU A 20 -4.05 -4.06 -3.59
CA LEU A 20 -3.42 -2.91 -4.27
C LEU A 20 -2.21 -3.33 -5.10
N ASN A 21 -1.67 -4.53 -4.87
CA ASN A 21 -0.69 -5.18 -5.73
C ASN A 21 -1.31 -6.15 -6.74
N LEU A 22 -2.53 -5.87 -7.20
CA LEU A 22 -3.23 -6.69 -8.21
C LEU A 22 -3.41 -8.17 -7.78
N ASN A 23 -3.54 -8.39 -6.47
CA ASN A 23 -3.65 -9.70 -5.81
C ASN A 23 -2.39 -10.58 -5.84
N GLU A 24 -1.25 -10.07 -6.30
CA GLU A 24 0.04 -10.75 -6.19
C GLU A 24 0.52 -10.84 -4.74
N THR A 25 1.19 -11.93 -4.40
CA THR A 25 1.80 -12.09 -3.06
C THR A 25 2.99 -11.14 -2.93
N VAL A 26 2.84 -10.15 -2.06
CA VAL A 26 3.97 -9.29 -1.68
C VAL A 26 4.83 -10.10 -0.71
N ASP A 27 5.89 -10.72 -1.20
CA ASP A 27 6.91 -11.31 -0.33
C ASP A 27 7.57 -10.17 0.45
N SER A 28 7.35 -10.12 1.77
CA SER A 28 7.84 -9.07 2.68
C SER A 28 9.37 -9.00 2.82
N SER A 29 10.13 -9.56 1.88
CA SER A 29 11.57 -9.74 1.94
C SER A 29 12.38 -8.49 1.59
N GLU A 30 11.80 -7.52 0.87
CA GLU A 30 12.56 -6.39 0.30
C GLU A 30 11.91 -5.01 0.52
N GLY A 31 11.66 -4.61 1.78
CA GLY A 31 11.27 -3.20 1.98
C GLY A 31 10.91 -2.68 3.37
N GLU A 32 10.88 -3.51 4.42
CA GLU A 32 10.41 -3.04 5.72
C GLU A 32 11.40 -2.12 6.50
N GLU A 33 12.65 -1.95 6.04
CA GLU A 33 13.64 -1.18 6.82
C GLU A 33 13.85 0.30 6.41
N VAL A 34 13.31 0.79 5.29
CA VAL A 34 13.78 2.10 4.76
C VAL A 34 12.98 3.32 5.27
N HIS A 35 11.77 3.16 5.82
CA HIS A 35 10.85 4.31 5.96
C HIS A 35 10.50 4.72 7.40
N ALA A 36 11.26 4.26 8.39
CA ALA A 36 11.10 4.70 9.78
C ALA A 36 11.57 6.15 10.04
N ASN A 37 12.21 6.82 9.07
CA ASN A 37 12.75 8.16 9.27
C ASN A 37 12.04 9.18 8.38
N GLY A 38 11.29 10.09 9.02
CA GLY A 38 10.45 11.13 8.41
C GLY A 38 11.21 12.25 7.68
N LEU A 39 12.01 11.90 6.70
CA LEU A 39 12.49 12.81 5.67
C LEU A 39 12.01 12.29 4.32
N LEU A 40 11.47 13.21 3.52
CA LEU A 40 10.82 12.97 2.23
C LEU A 40 11.78 12.35 1.22
N ALA A 41 12.08 11.05 1.36
CA ALA A 41 12.66 10.28 0.28
C ALA A 41 11.67 10.38 -0.89
N PRO A 42 12.10 10.80 -2.10
CA PRO A 42 11.22 10.75 -3.25
C PRO A 42 10.75 9.30 -3.38
N VAL A 43 9.43 9.10 -3.31
CA VAL A 43 8.81 7.79 -3.53
C VAL A 43 9.39 7.24 -4.83
N ALA A 44 10.29 6.27 -4.73
CA ALA A 44 10.91 5.67 -5.89
C ALA A 44 9.78 5.05 -6.73
N PRO A 45 9.79 5.22 -8.06
CA PRO A 45 8.78 4.62 -8.91
C PRO A 45 8.82 3.10 -8.73
N ILE A 46 7.66 2.49 -8.51
CA ILE A 46 7.54 1.03 -8.55
C ILE A 46 7.78 0.61 -9.97
N LEU A 47 8.72 -0.29 -10.20
CA LEU A 47 9.09 -0.75 -11.54
C LEU A 47 8.51 -2.14 -11.82
N ASP A 48 8.14 -2.40 -13.06
CA ASP A 48 7.88 -3.75 -13.55
C ASP A 48 9.19 -4.52 -13.84
N ALA A 49 9.07 -5.76 -14.32
CA ALA A 49 10.22 -6.61 -14.65
C ALA A 49 11.14 -6.02 -15.72
N ASP A 50 10.63 -5.10 -16.54
CA ASP A 50 11.34 -4.42 -17.62
C ASP A 50 11.89 -3.04 -17.19
N GLY A 51 11.67 -2.64 -15.93
CA GLY A 51 12.12 -1.37 -15.39
C GLY A 51 11.20 -0.18 -15.68
N ASN A 52 9.98 -0.40 -16.17
CA ASN A 52 9.01 0.66 -16.43
C ASN A 52 8.25 1.03 -15.17
N PRO A 53 7.93 2.32 -14.96
CA PRO A 53 7.15 2.75 -13.81
C PRO A 53 5.69 2.26 -13.89
N ILE A 54 5.22 1.66 -12.79
CA ILE A 54 3.85 1.18 -12.62
C ILE A 54 3.00 2.26 -11.95
N TRP A 55 1.92 2.65 -12.62
CA TRP A 55 0.93 3.59 -12.12
C TRP A 55 -0.44 2.92 -12.05
N LYS A 56 -1.10 3.03 -10.90
CA LYS A 56 -2.39 2.39 -10.62
C LYS A 56 -3.45 3.45 -10.34
N VAL A 57 -4.65 3.22 -10.84
CA VAL A 57 -5.85 3.99 -10.47
C VAL A 57 -6.66 3.15 -9.50
N LEU A 58 -6.96 3.70 -8.32
CA LEU A 58 -7.79 3.07 -7.31
C LEU A 58 -9.21 3.64 -7.39
N VAL A 59 -10.21 2.79 -7.59
CA VAL A 59 -11.62 3.18 -7.63
C VAL A 59 -12.34 2.50 -6.47
N PHE A 60 -13.09 3.25 -5.68
CA PHE A 60 -13.89 2.72 -4.57
C PHE A 60 -15.20 3.48 -4.39
N ASP A 61 -16.18 2.82 -3.78
CA ASP A 61 -17.44 3.38 -3.31
C ASP A 61 -17.31 3.91 -1.86
N ASP A 62 -18.42 4.29 -1.22
CA ASP A 62 -18.41 4.78 0.17
C ASP A 62 -17.82 3.77 1.15
N LEU A 63 -18.19 2.49 1.02
CA LEU A 63 -17.69 1.46 1.91
C LEU A 63 -16.19 1.24 1.71
N GLY A 64 -15.73 1.17 0.46
CA GLY A 64 -14.32 1.02 0.14
C GLY A 64 -13.47 2.20 0.64
N ARG A 65 -14.00 3.42 0.52
CA ARG A 65 -13.36 4.63 1.10
C ARG A 65 -13.16 4.44 2.60
N ASP A 66 -14.23 4.14 3.32
CA ASP A 66 -14.23 4.09 4.79
C ASP A 66 -13.33 2.95 5.30
N VAL A 67 -13.29 1.81 4.60
CA VAL A 67 -12.37 0.70 4.89
C VAL A 67 -10.91 1.12 4.70
N ILE A 68 -10.56 1.67 3.53
CA ILE A 68 -9.16 1.98 3.20
C ILE A 68 -8.63 3.15 4.03
N SER A 69 -9.43 4.22 4.17
CA SER A 69 -9.00 5.44 4.90
C SER A 69 -8.83 5.21 6.40
N SER A 70 -9.44 4.15 6.95
CA SER A 70 -9.30 3.83 8.38
C SER A 70 -7.92 3.28 8.74
N VAL A 71 -7.20 2.69 7.78
CA VAL A 71 -5.94 1.98 8.05
C VAL A 71 -4.75 2.42 7.19
N MET A 72 -4.99 3.12 6.07
CA MET A 72 -3.96 3.60 5.15
C MET A 72 -3.99 5.11 4.96
N ARG A 73 -2.81 5.73 4.89
CA ARG A 73 -2.66 7.13 4.50
C ARG A 73 -2.50 7.25 2.98
N VAL A 74 -2.70 8.46 2.45
CA VAL A 74 -2.44 8.77 1.03
C VAL A 74 -0.97 8.51 0.66
N SER A 75 -0.04 8.73 1.60
CA SER A 75 1.38 8.38 1.41
C SER A 75 1.59 6.89 1.14
N ASP A 76 0.83 6.04 1.83
CA ASP A 76 0.97 4.59 1.75
C ASP A 76 0.39 4.08 0.41
N LEU A 77 -0.71 4.69 -0.04
CA LEU A 77 -1.27 4.44 -1.38
C LEU A 77 -0.27 4.83 -2.47
N ARG A 78 0.34 6.01 -2.36
CA ARG A 78 1.35 6.48 -3.31
C ARG A 78 2.59 5.59 -3.34
N SER A 79 3.06 5.11 -2.18
CA SER A 79 4.18 4.17 -2.11
C SER A 79 3.87 2.80 -2.73
N MET A 80 2.61 2.50 -3.00
CA MET A 80 2.17 1.28 -3.71
C MET A 80 1.81 1.53 -5.18
N GLY A 81 2.16 2.70 -5.72
CA GLY A 81 1.99 3.05 -7.13
C GLY A 81 0.59 3.56 -7.45
N VAL A 82 -0.26 3.83 -6.44
CA VAL A 82 -1.54 4.49 -6.67
C VAL A 82 -1.29 5.97 -6.95
N THR A 83 -1.53 6.40 -8.19
CA THR A 83 -1.33 7.79 -8.63
C THR A 83 -2.60 8.62 -8.60
N MET A 84 -3.75 7.95 -8.70
CA MET A 84 -5.06 8.57 -8.65
C MET A 84 -6.01 7.66 -7.89
N HIS A 85 -6.84 8.24 -7.03
CA HIS A 85 -7.98 7.57 -6.42
C HIS A 85 -9.27 8.29 -6.81
N MET A 86 -10.29 7.52 -7.20
CA MET A 86 -11.57 8.05 -7.66
C MET A 86 -12.70 7.44 -6.83
N TYR A 87 -13.71 8.26 -6.58
CA TYR A 87 -14.95 7.85 -5.91
C TYR A 87 -16.05 7.69 -6.96
N VAL A 88 -16.82 6.60 -6.87
CA VAL A 88 -17.96 6.28 -7.73
C VAL A 88 -19.22 6.12 -6.92
#